data_AF-A0A1A3NL38-F1
#
_entry.id   AF-A0A1A3NL38-F1
#
_cell.length_a   1.000
_cell.length_b   1.000
_cell.length_c   1.000
_cell.angle_alpha   90.00
_cell.angle_beta   90.00
_cell.angle_gamma   90.00
#
_symmetry.space_group_name_H-M   'P 1'
#
loop_
_entity.id
_entity.type
_entity.pdbx_description
1 polymer ?
#
loop_
_entity_poly.entity_id
_entity_poly.type
_entity_poly.pdbx_seq_one_letter_code
_entity_poly.pdbx_strand_id
1 'polypeptide(L)'
;MTTPADALEVMTVVAACHHRTAPRMDDEQAALATARIWADLFSVHQLELPDLIAAVKKRALAHADAPEPAEIIAHAREIRRDRGERETEAERRAREDLRDAELERRNQLAELTAGLAERKAIEHA
;
A
#
# COMPACT_ATOMS: atom_id res chain seq x y z
N MET A 1 4.74 -2.63 -2.70
CA MET A 1 4.61 -3.66 -1.64
C MET A 1 4.03 -2.95 -0.44
N THR A 2 2.96 -3.48 0.15
CA THR A 2 2.29 -2.86 1.29
C THR A 2 3.11 -3.14 2.54
N THR A 3 3.43 -2.13 3.33
CA THR A 3 4.19 -2.27 4.57
C THR A 3 3.28 -2.47 5.78
N PRO A 4 3.79 -2.94 6.92
CA PRO A 4 3.02 -2.96 8.16
C PRO A 4 2.52 -1.57 8.59
N ALA A 5 3.25 -0.50 8.28
CA ALA A 5 2.81 0.87 8.55
C ALA A 5 1.58 1.24 7.70
N ASP A 6 1.58 0.89 6.41
CA ASP A 6 0.42 1.08 5.53
C ASP A 6 -0.78 0.28 6.05
N ALA A 7 -0.56 -0.97 6.50
CA ALA A 7 -1.62 -1.80 7.05
C ALA A 7 -2.21 -1.23 8.36
N LEU A 8 -1.38 -0.66 9.24
CA LEU A 8 -1.86 0.06 10.44
C LEU A 8 -2.71 1.27 10.06
N GLU A 9 -2.36 1.98 9.00
CA GLU A 9 -3.17 3.09 8.50
C GLU A 9 -4.54 2.61 8.01
N VAL A 10 -4.58 1.51 7.26
CA VAL A 10 -5.85 0.87 6.84
C VAL A 10 -6.68 0.46 8.06
N MET A 11 -6.08 -0.19 9.06
CA MET A 11 -6.77 -0.59 10.29
C MET A 11 -7.32 0.62 11.07
N THR A 12 -6.59 1.75 11.06
CA THR A 12 -7.04 3.00 11.67
C THR A 12 -8.28 3.55 10.96
N VAL A 13 -8.31 3.52 9.62
CA VAL A 13 -9.49 3.91 8.84
C VAL A 13 -10.66 2.96 9.12
N VAL A 14 -10.42 1.65 9.22
CA VAL A 14 -11.45 0.67 9.61
C VAL A 14 -12.03 1.00 10.98
N ALA A 15 -11.20 1.28 11.97
CA ALA A 15 -11.65 1.67 13.31
C ALA A 15 -12.45 2.98 13.32
N ALA A 16 -12.05 3.96 12.50
CA ALA A 16 -12.78 5.22 12.38
C ALA A 16 -14.16 5.04 11.72
N CYS A 17 -14.26 4.21 10.68
CA CYS A 17 -15.52 3.93 9.99
C CYS A 17 -16.44 2.98 10.77
N HIS A 18 -15.88 2.04 11.53
CA HIS A 18 -16.60 0.93 12.15
C HIS A 18 -16.33 0.82 13.65
N HIS A 19 -16.33 1.95 14.36
CA HIS A 19 -15.94 2.05 15.77
C HIS A 19 -16.65 1.08 16.73
N ARG A 20 -17.81 0.53 16.35
CA ARG A 20 -18.60 -0.43 17.15
C ARG A 20 -18.13 -1.87 17.00
N THR A 21 -17.52 -2.23 15.88
CA THR A 21 -17.28 -3.62 15.46
C THR A 21 -15.82 -3.87 15.09
N ALA A 22 -15.04 -2.82 14.84
CA ALA A 22 -13.61 -2.96 14.59
C ALA A 22 -12.87 -3.50 15.83
N PRO A 23 -11.88 -4.38 15.64
CA PRO A 23 -11.00 -4.80 16.73
C PRO A 23 -10.30 -3.60 17.38
N ARG A 24 -10.27 -3.57 18.72
CA ARG A 24 -9.52 -2.56 19.45
C ARG A 24 -8.02 -2.85 19.32
N MET A 25 -7.23 -1.82 19.10
CA MET A 25 -5.77 -1.90 18.99
C MET A 25 -5.10 -1.45 20.30
N ASP A 26 -5.63 -1.93 21.43
CA ASP A 26 -5.18 -1.50 22.76
C ASP A 26 -3.84 -2.16 23.15
N ASP A 27 -3.51 -3.31 22.53
CA ASP A 27 -2.23 -3.99 22.65
C ASP A 27 -1.38 -3.74 21.40
N GLU A 28 -0.25 -3.04 21.60
CA GLU A 28 0.66 -2.66 20.52
C GLU A 28 1.26 -3.87 19.78
N GLN A 29 1.62 -4.94 20.51
CA GLN A 29 2.22 -6.13 19.90
C GLN A 29 1.20 -6.89 19.06
N ALA A 30 -0.04 -7.00 19.56
CA ALA A 30 -1.13 -7.62 18.82
C ALA A 30 -1.50 -6.79 17.57
N ALA A 31 -1.52 -5.45 17.67
CA ALA A 31 -1.77 -4.55 16.55
C ALA A 31 -0.68 -4.70 15.48
N LEU A 32 0.60 -4.70 15.86
CA LEU A 32 1.73 -4.88 14.95
C LEU A 32 1.73 -6.27 14.29
N ALA A 33 1.40 -7.32 15.02
CA ALA A 33 1.29 -8.67 14.47
C ALA A 33 0.16 -8.75 13.42
N THR A 34 -0.99 -8.17 13.73
CA THR A 34 -2.14 -8.10 12.81
C THR A 34 -1.80 -7.30 11.56
N ALA A 35 -1.16 -6.14 11.72
CA ALA A 35 -0.74 -5.29 10.62
C ALA A 35 0.27 -5.99 9.69
N ARG A 36 1.19 -6.79 10.22
CA ARG A 36 2.11 -7.61 9.40
C ARG A 36 1.34 -8.62 8.54
N ILE A 37 0.39 -9.34 9.13
CA ILE A 37 -0.45 -10.31 8.40
C ILE A 37 -1.24 -9.60 7.29
N TRP A 38 -1.85 -8.45 7.59
CA TRP A 38 -2.59 -7.67 6.61
C TRP A 38 -1.69 -7.16 5.49
N ALA A 39 -0.50 -6.65 5.83
CA ALA A 39 0.50 -6.20 4.85
C ALA A 39 0.94 -7.33 3.90
N ASP A 40 1.14 -8.55 4.42
CA ASP A 40 1.46 -9.72 3.62
C ASP A 40 0.32 -10.06 2.65
N LEU A 41 -0.92 -10.09 3.14
CA LEU A 41 -2.10 -10.35 2.32
C LEU A 41 -2.28 -9.31 1.21
N PHE A 42 -2.13 -8.02 1.53
CA PHE A 42 -2.24 -6.93 0.55
C PHE A 42 -1.09 -6.96 -0.47
N SER A 43 0.11 -7.31 -0.04
CA SER A 43 1.29 -7.40 -0.89
C SER A 43 1.19 -8.50 -1.94
N VAL A 44 0.57 -9.65 -1.63
CA VAL A 44 0.29 -10.72 -2.61
C VAL A 44 -0.52 -10.19 -3.80
N HIS A 45 -1.40 -9.23 -3.57
CA HIS A 45 -2.23 -8.61 -4.61
C HIS A 45 -1.65 -7.29 -5.16
N GLN A 46 -0.43 -6.92 -4.76
CA GLN A 46 0.24 -5.69 -5.15
C GLN A 46 -0.62 -4.44 -4.92
N LEU A 47 -1.42 -4.45 -3.85
CA LEU A 47 -2.31 -3.34 -3.52
C LEU A 47 -1.52 -2.19 -2.92
N GLU A 48 -1.95 -0.96 -3.24
CA GLU A 48 -1.35 0.26 -2.72
C GLU A 48 -2.29 0.88 -1.71
N LEU A 49 -1.73 1.58 -0.71
CA LEU A 49 -2.47 2.20 0.38
C LEU A 49 -3.68 3.04 -0.07
N PRO A 50 -3.61 3.86 -1.14
CA PRO A 50 -4.77 4.62 -1.61
C PRO A 50 -5.94 3.73 -2.05
N ASP A 51 -5.66 2.60 -2.72
CA ASP A 51 -6.68 1.66 -3.17
C ASP A 51 -7.34 0.95 -1.98
N LEU A 52 -6.55 0.61 -0.96
CA LEU A 52 -7.02 -0.03 0.28
C LEU A 52 -7.92 0.91 1.09
N ILE A 53 -7.52 2.18 1.27
CA ILE A 53 -8.34 3.19 1.96
C ILE A 53 -9.65 3.44 1.21
N ALA A 54 -9.59 3.55 -0.12
CA ALA A 54 -10.77 3.73 -0.95
C ALA A 54 -11.72 2.54 -0.84
N ALA A 55 -11.19 1.31 -0.79
CA ALA A 55 -11.95 0.09 -0.59
C ALA A 55 -12.69 0.06 0.75
N VAL A 56 -12.02 0.40 1.85
CA VAL A 56 -12.65 0.49 3.19
C VAL A 56 -13.80 1.50 3.16
N LYS A 57 -13.55 2.71 2.64
CA LYS A 57 -14.57 3.76 2.55
C LYS A 57 -15.75 3.34 1.67
N LYS A 58 -15.50 2.71 0.52
CA LYS A 58 -16.55 2.20 -0.37
C LYS A 58 -17.44 1.19 0.34
N ARG A 59 -16.85 0.22 1.06
CA ARG A 59 -17.62 -0.80 1.79
C ARG A 59 -18.41 -0.20 2.96
N ALA A 60 -17.84 0.76 3.67
CA ALA A 60 -18.49 1.41 4.81
C ALA A 60 -19.81 2.13 4.45
N LEU A 61 -20.02 2.48 3.18
CA LEU A 61 -21.28 3.07 2.71
C LEU A 61 -22.45 2.07 2.68
N ALA A 62 -22.16 0.77 2.59
CA ALA A 62 -23.17 -0.28 2.43
C ALA A 62 -23.21 -1.28 3.59
N HIS A 63 -22.14 -1.37 4.38
CA HIS A 63 -21.99 -2.34 5.47
C HIS A 63 -21.65 -1.63 6.78
N ALA A 64 -22.35 -1.99 7.86
CA ALA A 64 -22.15 -1.38 9.18
C ALA A 64 -21.01 -2.06 9.97
N ASP A 65 -20.75 -3.33 9.69
CA ASP A 65 -19.71 -4.15 10.31
C ASP A 65 -18.33 -3.87 9.73
N ALA A 66 -17.29 -4.04 10.55
CA ALA A 66 -15.91 -3.86 10.12
C ALA A 66 -15.52 -4.89 9.06
N PRO A 67 -14.83 -4.48 7.99
CA PRO A 67 -14.45 -5.38 6.91
C PRO A 67 -13.31 -6.32 7.30
N GLU A 68 -13.36 -7.53 6.76
CA GLU A 68 -12.23 -8.45 6.76
C GLU A 68 -11.24 -8.12 5.62
N PRO A 69 -9.95 -8.50 5.74
CA PRO A 69 -8.93 -8.24 4.71
C PRO A 69 -9.34 -8.67 3.29
N ALA A 70 -10.02 -9.81 3.18
CA ALA A 70 -10.47 -10.35 1.90
C ALA A 70 -11.45 -9.43 1.18
N GLU A 71 -12.34 -8.76 1.93
CA GLU A 71 -13.33 -7.82 1.37
C GLU A 71 -12.65 -6.53 0.90
N ILE A 72 -11.68 -6.04 1.68
CA ILE A 72 -10.87 -4.88 1.30
C ILE A 72 -10.11 -5.18 0.00
N ILE A 73 -9.51 -6.37 -0.11
CA ILE A 73 -8.80 -6.81 -1.33
C ILE A 73 -9.74 -6.84 -2.53
N ALA A 74 -10.95 -7.41 -2.37
CA ALA A 74 -11.92 -7.51 -3.45
C ALA A 74 -12.30 -6.13 -3.99
N HIS A 75 -12.66 -5.19 -3.11
CA HIS A 75 -13.02 -3.83 -3.51
C HIS A 75 -11.84 -3.01 -4.03
N ALA A 76 -10.63 -3.19 -3.48
CA ALA A 76 -9.45 -2.50 -3.98
C ALA A 76 -9.10 -2.91 -5.42
N ARG A 77 -9.24 -4.22 -5.73
CA ARG A 77 -9.06 -4.73 -7.09
C ARG A 77 -10.13 -4.22 -8.06
N GLU A 78 -11.37 -4.14 -7.60
CA GLU A 78 -12.47 -3.55 -8.37
C GLU A 78 -12.19 -2.08 -8.69
N ILE A 79 -11.82 -1.27 -7.69
CA ILE A 79 -11.47 0.15 -7.86
C ILE A 79 -10.31 0.32 -8.85
N ARG A 80 -9.29 -0.55 -8.75
CA ARG A 80 -8.15 -0.51 -9.67
C ARG A 80 -8.57 -0.87 -11.10
N ARG A 81 -9.46 -1.85 -11.28
CA ARG A 81 -10.04 -2.19 -12.58
C ARG A 81 -10.83 -1.03 -13.15
N ASP A 82 -11.75 -0.46 -12.37
CA ASP A 82 -12.57 0.69 -12.78
C ASP A 82 -11.71 1.88 -13.18
N ARG A 83 -10.60 2.13 -12.45
CA ARG A 83 -9.62 3.16 -12.80
C ARG A 83 -8.99 2.88 -14.15
N GLY A 84 -8.52 1.65 -14.39
CA GLY A 84 -7.91 1.27 -15.66
C GLY A 84 -8.89 1.31 -16.84
N GLU A 85 -10.16 1.00 -16.62
CA GLU A 85 -11.21 1.07 -17.65
C GLU A 85 -11.60 2.52 -18.00
N ARG A 86 -11.54 3.44 -17.03
CA ARG A 86 -11.83 4.87 -17.22
C ARG A 86 -10.64 5.67 -17.75
N GLU A 87 -9.44 5.10 -17.68
CA GLU A 87 -8.21 5.79 -18.02
C GLU A 87 -8.10 6.01 -19.54
N THR A 88 -8.07 7.28 -19.91
CA THR A 88 -7.80 7.69 -21.29
C THR A 88 -6.36 7.38 -21.69
N GLU A 89 -6.09 7.30 -23.00
CA GLU A 89 -4.74 7.07 -23.53
C GLU A 89 -3.71 8.08 -23.01
N ALA A 90 -4.11 9.34 -22.81
CA ALA A 90 -3.24 10.40 -22.30
C ALA A 90 -2.89 10.21 -20.82
N GLU A 91 -3.86 9.81 -20.00
CA GLU A 91 -3.66 9.52 -18.57
C GLU A 91 -2.79 8.27 -18.40
N ARG A 92 -2.97 7.27 -19.27
CA ARG A 92 -2.15 6.05 -19.29
C ARG A 92 -0.67 6.37 -19.52
N ARG A 93 -0.37 7.17 -20.56
CA ARG A 93 1.00 7.60 -20.86
C ARG A 93 1.61 8.41 -19.73
N ALA A 94 0.88 9.37 -19.17
CA ALA A 94 1.40 10.18 -18.06
C ALA A 94 1.76 9.31 -16.83
N ARG A 95 1.00 8.25 -16.57
CA ARG A 95 1.32 7.29 -15.50
C ARG A 95 2.51 6.41 -15.83
N GLU A 96 2.66 5.98 -17.08
CA GLU A 96 3.84 5.25 -17.56
C GLU A 96 5.09 6.12 -17.45
N ASP A 97 5.04 7.37 -17.92
CA ASP A 97 6.12 8.35 -17.82
C ASP A 97 6.55 8.58 -16.36
N LEU A 98 5.58 8.71 -15.44
CA LEU A 98 5.85 8.85 -14.01
C LEU A 98 6.50 7.58 -13.42
N ARG A 99 6.10 6.40 -13.86
CA ARG A 99 6.69 5.12 -13.41
C ARG A 99 8.12 4.97 -13.92
N ASP A 100 8.37 5.33 -15.18
CA ASP A 100 9.69 5.27 -15.77
C ASP A 100 10.64 6.27 -15.09
N ALA A 101 10.18 7.50 -14.82
CA ALA A 101 10.95 8.50 -14.09
C ALA A 101 11.28 8.08 -12.65
N GLU A 102 10.37 7.38 -11.97
CA GLU A 102 10.64 6.81 -10.64
C GLU A 102 11.67 5.68 -10.71
N LEU A 103 11.57 4.83 -11.73
CA LEU A 103 12.52 3.72 -11.94
C LEU A 103 13.93 4.27 -12.23
N GLU A 104 14.04 5.27 -13.10
CA GLU A 104 15.30 5.95 -13.39
C GLU A 104 15.92 6.57 -12.14
N ARG A 105 15.12 7.25 -11.31
CA ARG A 105 15.60 7.85 -10.06
C ARG A 105 16.13 6.77 -9.10
N ARG A 106 15.44 5.64 -8.98
CA ARG A 106 15.88 4.51 -8.14
C ARG A 106 17.19 3.90 -8.65
N ASN A 107 17.33 3.76 -9.97
CA ASN A 107 18.56 3.26 -10.59
C ASN A 107 19.74 4.21 -10.36
N GLN A 108 19.54 5.52 -10.55
CA GLN A 108 20.56 6.54 -10.27
C GLN A 108 21.01 6.53 -8.80
N LEU A 109 20.06 6.38 -7.86
CA LEU A 109 20.39 6.27 -6.43
C LEU A 109 21.20 5.01 -6.12
N ALA A 110 20.84 3.88 -6.75
CA ALA A 110 21.57 2.62 -6.59
C ALA A 110 23.00 2.71 -7.13
N GLU A 111 23.21 3.36 -8.28
CA GLU A 111 24.54 3.61 -8.85
C GLU A 111 25.39 4.50 -7.94
N LEU A 112 24.82 5.57 -7.41
CA LEU A 112 25.51 6.46 -6.47
C LEU A 112 25.93 5.74 -5.18
N THR A 113 25.05 4.91 -4.63
CA THR A 113 25.37 4.13 -3.41
C THR A 113 26.44 3.07 -3.69
N ALA A 114 26.39 2.40 -4.84
CA ALA A 114 27.43 1.46 -5.25
C ALA A 114 28.80 2.14 -5.41
N GLY A 115 28.85 3.29 -6.10
CA GLY A 115 30.09 4.05 -6.30
C GLY A 115 30.68 4.62 -5.00
N LEU A 116 29.84 5.00 -4.03
CA LEU A 116 30.28 5.40 -2.69
C LEU A 116 30.88 4.23 -1.89
N ALA A 117 30.30 3.03 -2.03
CA ALA A 117 30.81 1.83 -1.37
C ALA A 117 32.18 1.41 -1.93
N GLU A 118 32.37 1.48 -3.26
CA GLU A 118 33.66 1.19 -3.90
C GLU A 118 34.77 2.16 -3.46
N ARG A 119 34.49 3.47 -3.40
CA ARG A 119 35.50 4.45 -2.93
C ARG A 119 35.91 4.22 -1.49
N LYS A 120 34.95 3.89 -0.62
CA LYS A 120 35.22 3.60 0.79
C LYS A 120 36.03 2.31 0.97
N ALA A 121 35.85 1.32 0.10
CA ALA A 121 36.64 0.09 0.12
C ALA A 121 38.11 0.34 -0.29
N ILE A 122 38.37 1.28 -1.21
CA ILE A 122 39.72 1.65 -1.66
C ILE A 122 40.46 2.48 -0.60
N GLU A 123 39.78 3.37 0.13
CA GLU A 123 40.40 4.16 1.21
C GLU A 123 40.80 3.34 2.46
N HIS A 124 40.26 2.12 2.60
CA HIS A 124 40.53 1.23 3.73
C HIS A 124 41.44 0.03 3.39
N ALA A 125 42.00 -0.02 2.17
CA ALA A 125 42.96 -1.04 1.71
C ALA A 125 44.40 -0.48 1.70
#